data_AF-A0A017SUL5-F1
#
_entry.id   AF-A0A017SUL5-F1
#
_cell.length_a   1.000
_cell.length_b   1.000
_cell.length_c   1.000
_cell.angle_alpha   90.00
_cell.angle_beta   90.00
_cell.angle_gamma   90.00
#
_symmetry.space_group_name_H-M   'P 1'
#
loop_
_entity.id
_entity.type
_entity.pdbx_description
1 polymer ?
#
loop_
_entity_poly.entity_id
_entity_poly.type
_entity_poly.pdbx_seq_one_letter_code
_entity_poly.pdbx_strand_id
1 'polypeptide(L)' 'MPRLNRIAVEHYRAFEGGLDVHLRPLTLIYGKNNAGKSSVVRLLGILADSVAESAESPLDLSGAAGGGCGLPRHPERA' A
#
# COMPACT_ATOMS: atom_id res chain seq x y z
N MET A 1 7.77 -12.18 16.53
CA MET A 1 8.01 -11.35 15.32
C MET A 1 7.09 -10.14 15.37
N PRO A 2 7.60 -8.92 15.24
CA PRO A 2 6.76 -7.73 15.14
C PRO A 2 5.84 -7.83 13.92
N ARG A 3 4.59 -7.37 14.06
CA ARG A 3 3.61 -7.30 12.96
C ARG A 3 3.17 -5.86 12.78
N LEU A 4 2.98 -5.45 11.52
CA LEU A 4 2.40 -4.16 11.19
C LEU A 4 0.98 -4.08 11.75
N ASN A 5 0.71 -3.08 12.58
CA ASN A 5 -0.54 -2.94 13.32
C ASN A 5 -1.33 -1.66 12.95
N ARG A 6 -0.69 -0.68 12.32
CA ARG A 6 -1.30 0.59 11.93
C ARG A 6 -0.58 1.21 10.74
N ILE A 7 -1.34 1.83 9.86
CA ILE A 7 -0.84 2.69 8.79
C ILE A 7 -1.64 3.98 8.82
N ALA A 8 -0.95 5.11 8.79
CA ALA A 8 -1.54 6.44 8.69
C ALA A 8 -0.91 7.20 7.53
N VAL A 9 -1.71 7.89 6.73
CA VAL A 9 -1.25 8.77 5.66
C VAL A 9 -2.17 9.98 5.53
N GLU A 10 -1.61 11.10 5.12
CA GLU A 10 -2.35 12.32 4.80
C GLU A 10 -2.05 12.74 3.35
N HIS A 11 -2.95 13.53 2.76
CA HIS A 11 -2.78 14.08 1.40
C HIS A 11 -2.50 13.02 0.31
N TYR A 12 -3.06 11.81 0.44
CA TYR A 12 -2.83 10.72 -0.50
C TYR A 12 -4.05 10.44 -1.38
N ARG A 13 -3.98 10.87 -2.65
CA ARG A 13 -4.99 10.62 -3.69
C ARG A 13 -6.41 10.97 -3.23
N ALA A 14 -7.25 9.96 -2.99
CA ALA A 14 -8.65 10.11 -2.61
C ALA A 14 -8.85 10.40 -1.11
N PHE A 15 -7.77 10.43 -0.33
CA PHE A 15 -7.78 10.64 1.13
C PHE A 15 -7.17 12.00 1.48
N GLU A 16 -7.87 13.07 1.15
CA GLU A 16 -7.45 14.44 1.48
C GLU A 16 -7.42 14.68 2.99
N GLY A 17 -8.45 14.22 3.71
CA GLY A 17 -8.52 14.24 5.18
C GLY A 17 -7.70 13.14 5.88
N GLY A 18 -6.86 12.44 5.11
CA GLY A 18 -6.05 11.33 5.60
C GLY A 18 -6.79 9.99 5.73
N LEU A 19 -5.99 8.97 6.01
CA LEU A 19 -6.40 7.59 6.17
C LEU A 19 -5.63 7.02 7.36
N ASP A 20 -6.34 6.52 8.37
CA ASP A 20 -5.78 5.84 9.53
C ASP A 20 -6.42 4.44 9.65
N VAL A 21 -5.63 3.41 9.38
CA VAL A 21 -6.09 2.02 9.35
C VAL A 21 -5.33 1.21 10.38
N HIS A 22 -6.06 0.64 11.33
CA HIS A 22 -5.54 -0.38 12.22
C HIS A 22 -5.62 -1.74 11.53
N LEU A 23 -4.48 -2.40 11.37
CA LEU A 23 -4.38 -3.69 10.70
C LEU A 23 -4.63 -4.83 11.69
N ARG A 24 -5.49 -5.75 11.26
CA ARG A 24 -5.74 -7.04 11.90
C ARG A 24 -5.23 -8.16 10.97
N PRO A 25 -5.00 -9.38 11.48
CA PRO A 25 -4.53 -10.52 10.66
C PRO A 25 -5.36 -10.73 9.38
N LEU A 26 -6.65 -10.40 9.42
CA LEU A 26 -7.50 -10.24 8.25
C LEU A 26 -8.13 -8.84 8.31
N THR A 27 -7.85 -8.03 7.29
CA THR A 27 -8.42 -6.68 7.14
C THR A 27 -9.13 -6.60 5.79
N LEU A 28 -10.44 -6.32 5.79
CA LEU A 28 -11.24 -6.23 4.58
C LEU A 28 -11.42 -4.76 4.17
N ILE A 29 -11.06 -4.43 2.93
CA ILE A 29 -11.23 -3.09 2.36
C ILE A 29 -12.41 -3.13 1.38
N TYR A 30 -13.55 -2.58 1.78
CA TYR A 30 -14.78 -2.51 0.98
C TYR A 30 -15.42 -1.12 1.03
N GLY A 31 -16.39 -0.87 0.15
CA GLY A 31 -17.05 0.43 0.00
C GLY A 31 -17.44 0.73 -1.45
N LYS A 32 -18.03 1.90 -1.70
CA LYS A 32 -18.50 2.32 -3.03
C LYS A 32 -17.37 2.30 -4.08
N ASN A 33 -17.71 2.05 -5.33
CA ASN A 33 -16.77 2.23 -6.43
C ASN A 33 -16.21 3.65 -6.43
N ASN A 34 -14.94 3.78 -6.78
CA ASN A 34 -14.20 5.05 -6.74
C ASN A 34 -13.98 5.67 -5.34
N ALA A 35 -14.29 4.97 -4.23
CA ALA A 35 -14.03 5.45 -2.88
C ALA A 35 -12.54 5.34 -2.42
N GLY A 36 -11.59 5.19 -3.35
CA GLY A 36 -10.16 5.12 -3.01
C GLY A 36 -9.63 3.75 -2.57
N LYS A 37 -10.42 2.66 -2.60
CA LYS A 37 -9.97 1.30 -2.20
C LYS A 37 -8.68 0.85 -2.89
N SER A 38 -8.61 0.98 -4.22
CA SER A 38 -7.41 0.62 -4.98
C SER A 38 -6.24 1.57 -4.71
N SER A 39 -6.49 2.77 -4.18
CA SER A 39 -5.43 3.66 -3.69
C SER A 39 -4.87 3.12 -2.38
N VAL A 40 -5.71 2.67 -1.44
CA VAL A 40 -5.24 2.02 -0.19
C VAL A 40 -4.35 0.81 -0.49
N VAL A 41 -4.79 -0.07 -1.39
CA VAL A 41 -4.00 -1.27 -1.75
C VAL A 41 -2.66 -0.88 -2.39
N ARG A 42 -2.61 0.19 -3.19
CA ARG A 42 -1.35 0.70 -3.76
C ARG A 42 -0.43 1.28 -2.69
N LEU A 43 -0.96 2.03 -1.74
CA LEU A 43 -0.20 2.54 -0.61
C LEU A 43 0.47 1.39 0.16
N LEU A 44 -0.25 0.29 0.41
CA LEU A 44 0.34 -0.90 1.05
C LEU A 44 1.53 -1.46 0.27
N GLY A 45 1.43 -1.52 -1.06
CA GLY A 45 2.53 -1.95 -1.93
C GLY A 45 3.73 -1.02 -1.86
N ILE A 46 3.51 0.30 -1.97
CA ILE A 46 4.58 1.31 -1.89
C ILE A 46 5.29 1.22 -0.54
N LEU A 47 4.53 1.12 0.57
CA LEU A 47 5.11 0.98 1.90
C LEU A 47 5.90 -0.34 2.05
N ALA A 48 5.41 -1.43 1.46
CA ALA A 48 6.12 -2.71 1.47
C ALA A 48 7.45 -2.63 0.70
N ASP A 49 7.43 -2.01 -0.49
CA ASP A 49 8.62 -1.79 -1.30
C ASP A 49 9.63 -0.89 -0.58
N SER A 50 9.15 0.15 0.12
CA SER A 50 9.98 1.14 0.82
C SER A 50 10.66 0.61 2.10
N VAL A 51 10.14 -0.45 2.71
CA VAL A 51 10.72 -1.06 3.93
C VAL A 51 11.45 -2.37 3.66
N ALA A 52 11.49 -2.81 2.39
CA ALA A 52 12.23 -3.99 1.99
C ALA A 52 13.74 -3.76 2.12
N GLU A 53 14.50 -4.83 2.38
CA GLU A 53 15.97 -4.76 2.43
C GLU A 53 16.58 -4.31 1.09
N SER A 54 15.86 -4.52 -0.01
CA SER A 54 16.24 -4.11 -1.36
C SER A 54 15.78 -2.70 -1.73
N ALA A 55 15.20 -1.93 -0.81
CA ALA A 55 14.70 -0.59 -1.11
C ALA A 55 15.85 0.34 -1.52
N GLU A 56 15.70 1.02 -2.65
CA GLU A 56 16.71 1.96 -3.17
C GLU A 56 16.55 3.35 -2.54
N SER A 57 15.40 3.64 -1.92
CA SER A 57 15.14 4.91 -1.25
C SER A 57 14.12 4.76 -0.11
N PRO A 58 14.07 5.72 0.84
CA PRO A 58 13.11 5.68 1.96
C PRO A 58 11.64 5.70 1.52
N LEU A 59 11.34 6.23 0.33
CA LEU A 59 10.05 6.16 -0.32
C LEU A 59 10.28 5.57 -1.71
N ASP A 60 10.32 4.24 -1.77
CA ASP A 60 10.62 3.52 -2.99
C ASP A 60 9.37 3.42 -3.87
N LEU A 61 9.43 4.10 -5.02
CA LEU A 61 8.39 4.11 -6.05
C LEU A 61 8.80 3.32 -7.30
N SER A 62 9.98 2.68 -7.28
CA SER A 62 10.49 1.90 -8.41
C SER A 62 9.72 0.58 -8.61
N GLY A 63 9.10 0.08 -7.53
CA GLY A 63 8.32 -1.15 -7.52
C GLY A 63 7.00 -1.07 -8.29
N ALA A 64 6.38 -2.24 -8.48
CA ALA A 64 5.11 -2.40 -9.21
C ALA A 64 3.97 -1.54 -8.62
N ALA A 65 4.06 -1.21 -7.32
CA ALA A 65 3.08 -0.36 -6.65
C ALA A 65 3.21 1.13 -7.01
N GLY A 66 4.43 1.60 -7.34
CA GLY A 66 4.71 2.98 -7.75
C GLY A 66 4.51 3.23 -9.24
N GLY A 67 4.79 2.23 -10.10
CA GLY A 67 4.81 2.39 -11.57
C GLY A 67 3.47 2.42 -12.30
N GLY A 68 2.39 1.92 -11.70
CA GLY A 68 1.06 1.97 -12.33
C GLY A 68 0.29 0.67 -12.29
N CYS A 69 -1.01 0.78 -11.99
CA CYS A 69 -2.07 -0.23 -12.15
C CYS A 69 -1.68 -1.72 -12.18
N GLY A 70 -1.06 -2.23 -11.12
CA GLY A 70 -0.95 -3.67 -10.87
C GLY A 70 -0.67 -3.96 -9.40
N LEU A 71 -1.27 -5.01 -8.84
CA LEU A 71 -0.72 -5.61 -7.62
C LEU A 71 0.70 -6.12 -7.94
N PRO A 72 1.63 -6.09 -6.97
CA PRO A 72 2.94 -6.70 -7.15
C PRO A 72 2.72 -8.16 -7.57
N ARG A 73 3.20 -8.51 -8.76
CA ARG A 73 3.18 -9.90 -9.23
C ARG A 73 4.25 -10.65 -8.45
N HIS A 74 3.87 -11.76 -7.83
CA HIS A 74 4.84 -12.69 -7.27
C HIS A 74 5.79 -13.16 -8.40
N PRO A 75 7.11 -13.21 -8.18
CA PRO A 75 8.09 -13.58 -9.22
C PRO A 75 7.95 -15.03 -9.72
N GLU A 76 7.10 -15.85 -9.11
CA GLU A 76 6.89 -17.26 -9.50
C GLU A 76 5.87 -17.47 -10.64
N ARG A 77 5.44 -16.40 -11.33
CA ARG A 77 4.53 -16.50 -12.48
C ARG A 77 5.04 -15.68 -13.66
N ALA A 78 6.12 -16.17 -14.28
CA ALA A 78 6.57 -15.81 -15.62
C ALA A 78 6.82 -17.09 -16.41
#